data_AF-A0A3D2ICE9-F1
#
_entry.id   AF-A0A3D2ICE9-F1
#
_cell.length_a   1.000
_cell.length_b   1.000
_cell.length_c   1.000
_cell.angle_alpha   90.00
_cell.angle_beta   90.00
_cell.angle_gamma   90.00
#
_symmetry.space_group_name_H-M   'P 1'
#
loop_
_entity.id
_entity.type
_entity.pdbx_description
1 polymer ?
#
loop_
_entity_poly.entity_id
_entity_poly.type
_entity_poly.pdbx_seq_one_letter_code
_entity_poly.pdbx_strand_id
1 'polypeptide(L)'
;MQATFQSTYCFRADQGDGPLFLDEEHGLLCVGEDGWVLEGKALRSFRISEDGAPLFESGIGTLKCTVSDVPDQVNVMAAEIARFHLERQRFERWEAMDGLHRAGTESSEERRERERTNDLRRPRFDVPAPVREFRVELTLDHPYQTAFDARIAAPAFDRNYPRAEDYLKSYREQTEELHLLAAKLMHMIAPGAGETQSGFGWVRSMQMALSRMPRTRAFLF
;
A
#
# COMPACT_ATOMS: atom_id res chain seq x y z
N MET A 1 6.04 26.48 32.04
CA MET A 1 5.19 25.28 32.08
C MET A 1 5.91 24.23 31.23
N GLN A 2 6.33 23.11 31.79
CA GLN A 2 6.84 21.99 31.00
C GLN A 2 5.64 21.41 30.25
N ALA A 3 5.64 21.48 28.92
CA ALA A 3 4.62 20.84 28.11
C ALA A 3 4.77 19.32 28.26
N THR A 4 3.70 18.64 28.65
CA THR A 4 3.65 17.18 28.71
C THR A 4 3.37 16.68 27.29
N PHE A 5 4.12 15.67 26.84
CA PHE A 5 3.89 15.04 25.53
C PHE A 5 2.43 14.60 25.37
N GLN A 6 1.78 15.01 24.28
CA GLN A 6 0.43 14.59 23.91
C GLN A 6 0.43 14.02 22.49
N SER A 7 0.21 12.72 22.37
CA SER A 7 0.15 12.06 21.06
C SER A 7 -1.07 12.54 20.27
N THR A 8 -0.83 13.33 19.23
CA THR A 8 -1.83 13.76 18.23
C THR A 8 -1.98 12.78 17.07
N TYR A 9 -0.92 12.02 16.77
CA TYR A 9 -0.90 11.02 15.71
C TYR A 9 -0.04 9.82 16.12
N CYS A 10 -0.48 8.61 15.74
CA CYS A 10 0.22 7.36 16.02
C CYS A 10 0.34 6.55 14.73
N PHE A 11 1.58 6.24 14.35
CA PHE A 11 1.89 5.31 13.29
C PHE A 11 2.26 3.95 13.91
N ARG A 12 1.63 2.88 13.42
CA ARG A 12 1.92 1.51 13.82
C ARG A 12 2.31 0.70 12.60
N ALA A 13 3.42 0.00 12.72
CA ALA A 13 3.90 -0.92 11.72
C ALA A 13 3.70 -2.37 12.20
N ASP A 14 3.74 -3.30 11.25
CA ASP A 14 3.62 -4.73 11.54
C ASP A 14 4.89 -5.28 12.20
N GLN A 15 6.05 -4.70 11.85
CA GLN A 15 7.37 -5.10 12.34
C GLN A 15 8.29 -3.88 12.50
N GLY A 16 9.29 -4.00 13.37
CA GLY A 16 10.35 -2.98 13.55
C GLY A 16 10.46 -2.48 14.98
N ASP A 17 10.92 -1.24 15.12
CA ASP A 17 11.27 -0.60 16.40
C ASP A 17 10.06 -0.16 17.26
N GLY A 18 8.84 -0.51 16.84
CA GLY A 18 7.60 -0.23 17.57
C GLY A 18 6.81 0.97 17.01
N PRO A 19 5.76 1.42 17.72
CA PRO A 19 4.93 2.53 17.28
C PRO A 19 5.70 3.86 17.31
N LEU A 20 5.38 4.74 16.36
CA LEU A 20 5.88 6.11 16.31
C LEU A 20 4.73 7.06 16.68
N PHE A 21 4.94 7.88 17.71
CA PHE A 21 3.97 8.87 18.15
C PHE A 21 4.45 10.27 17.83
N LEU A 22 3.54 11.12 17.34
CA LEU A 22 3.81 12.51 17.00
C LEU A 22 2.90 13.44 17.81
N ASP A 23 3.49 14.48 18.38
CA ASP A 23 2.83 15.62 19.01
C ASP A 23 3.05 16.83 18.09
N GLU A 24 2.06 17.11 17.23
CA GLU A 24 2.14 18.17 16.23
C GLU A 24 2.07 19.56 16.86
N GLU A 25 1.40 19.70 18.00
CA GLU A 25 1.24 20.99 18.69
C GLU A 25 2.57 21.46 19.30
N HIS A 26 3.32 20.52 19.88
CA HIS A 26 4.60 20.82 20.53
C HIS A 26 5.82 20.48 19.67
N GLY A 27 5.61 19.85 18.50
CA GLY A 27 6.67 19.43 17.59
C GLY A 27 7.56 18.35 18.22
N LEU A 28 6.98 17.39 18.92
CA LEU A 28 7.70 16.30 19.58
C LEU A 28 7.39 14.97 18.90
N LEU A 29 8.34 14.03 18.95
CA LEU A 29 8.16 12.66 18.48
C LEU A 29 8.63 11.67 19.55
N CYS A 30 7.95 10.54 19.68
CA CYS A 30 8.31 9.48 20.60
C CYS A 30 8.38 8.14 19.84
N VAL A 31 9.45 7.39 20.06
CA VAL A 31 9.68 6.09 19.42
C VAL A 31 9.47 4.97 20.43
N GLY A 32 8.41 4.18 20.26
CA GLY A 32 7.99 3.16 21.21
C GLY A 32 7.01 3.69 22.27
N GLU A 33 6.34 2.79 22.98
CA GLU A 33 5.33 3.16 23.99
C GLU A 33 5.94 3.85 25.23
N ASP A 34 7.10 3.38 25.69
CA ASP A 34 7.90 3.99 26.77
C ASP A 34 9.19 4.64 26.22
N GLY A 35 9.08 5.18 25.00
CA GLY A 35 10.17 5.69 24.19
C GLY A 35 10.84 6.97 24.69
N TRP A 36 11.94 7.33 24.04
CA TRP A 36 12.54 8.66 24.20
C TRP A 36 11.69 9.70 23.47
N VAL A 37 11.28 10.76 24.17
CA VAL A 37 10.65 11.93 23.57
C VAL A 37 11.75 12.83 23.01
N LEU A 38 11.67 13.10 21.71
CA LEU A 38 12.64 13.87 20.94
C LEU A 38 11.95 15.11 20.37
N GLU A 39 12.67 16.23 20.28
CA GLU A 39 12.20 17.40 19.53
C GLU A 39 12.20 17.09 18.03
N GLY A 40 11.29 17.69 17.27
CA GLY A 40 11.22 17.57 15.82
C GLY A 40 12.53 17.95 15.12
N LYS A 41 13.33 18.84 15.71
CA LYS A 41 14.68 19.20 15.23
C LYS A 41 15.70 18.06 15.30
N ALA A 42 15.46 17.06 16.15
CA ALA A 42 16.27 15.86 16.20
C ALA A 42 16.01 14.95 15.00
N LEU A 43 14.90 15.11 14.28
CA LEU A 43 14.66 14.39 13.03
C LEU A 43 15.49 15.03 11.91
N ARG A 44 16.54 14.34 11.46
CA ARG A 44 17.45 14.83 10.41
C ARG A 44 16.91 14.56 9.01
N SER A 45 16.36 13.36 8.81
CA SER A 45 15.79 12.94 7.54
C SER A 45 14.86 11.75 7.73
N PHE A 46 13.99 11.53 6.77
CA PHE A 46 13.20 10.31 6.66
C PHE A 46 13.10 9.83 5.22
N ARG A 47 12.83 8.54 5.07
CA ARG A 47 12.52 7.87 3.81
C ARG A 47 11.41 6.85 4.02
N ILE A 48 10.42 6.89 3.15
CA ILE A 48 9.39 5.86 3.03
C ILE A 48 9.56 5.24 1.64
N SER A 49 9.63 3.91 1.58
CA SER A 49 9.89 3.18 0.34
C SER A 49 8.97 1.98 0.17
N GLU A 50 8.72 1.60 -1.09
CA GLU A 50 8.05 0.36 -1.50
C GLU A 50 9.10 -0.62 -2.03
N ASP A 51 9.32 -1.74 -1.36
CA ASP A 51 10.37 -2.73 -1.70
C ASP A 51 11.77 -2.10 -1.95
N GLY A 52 12.07 -1.00 -1.26
CA GLY A 52 13.31 -0.23 -1.38
C GLY A 52 13.28 0.93 -2.38
N ALA A 53 12.28 1.01 -3.26
CA ALA A 53 12.08 2.17 -4.15
C ALA A 53 11.47 3.35 -3.35
N PRO A 54 12.08 4.55 -3.37
CA PRO A 54 11.63 5.67 -2.54
C PRO A 54 10.30 6.24 -3.04
N LEU A 55 9.30 6.31 -2.14
CA LEU A 55 8.02 6.96 -2.37
C LEU A 55 7.98 8.38 -1.80
N PHE A 56 8.44 8.53 -0.56
CA PHE A 56 8.46 9.81 0.14
C PHE A 56 9.81 10.01 0.83
N GLU A 57 10.44 11.17 0.62
CA GLU A 57 11.74 11.48 1.21
C GLU A 57 11.78 12.92 1.72
N SER A 58 12.45 13.15 2.84
CA SER A 58 12.78 14.50 3.28
C SER A 58 13.79 15.13 2.31
N GLY A 59 13.38 16.16 1.59
CA GLY A 59 14.24 17.03 0.80
C GLY A 59 14.75 18.23 1.61
N ILE A 60 15.49 19.12 0.95
CA ILE A 60 15.97 20.37 1.56
C ILE A 60 14.79 21.33 1.67
N GLY A 61 14.10 21.30 2.80
CA GLY A 61 12.93 22.14 3.06
C GLY A 61 11.70 21.80 2.22
N THR A 62 11.67 20.63 1.58
CA THR A 62 10.50 20.14 0.82
C THR A 62 10.31 18.64 1.03
N LEU A 63 9.06 18.17 1.01
CA LEU A 63 8.74 16.75 0.91
C LEU A 63 8.88 16.32 -0.56
N LYS A 64 9.75 15.35 -0.84
CA LYS A 64 9.86 14.75 -2.19
C LYS A 64 8.90 13.58 -2.30
N CYS A 65 7.99 13.64 -3.26
CA CYS A 65 7.06 12.56 -3.57
C CYS A 65 7.39 11.94 -4.94
N THR A 66 7.69 10.65 -4.97
CA THR A 66 7.95 9.91 -6.20
C THR A 66 6.67 9.26 -6.71
N VAL A 67 6.48 9.29 -8.03
CA VAL A 67 5.37 8.58 -8.66
C VAL A 67 5.69 7.08 -8.72
N SER A 68 4.89 6.26 -8.06
CA SER A 68 4.98 4.80 -8.15
C SER A 68 4.55 4.28 -9.53
N ASP A 69 5.20 3.23 -9.99
CA ASP A 69 4.84 2.48 -11.20
C ASP A 69 3.86 1.32 -10.91
N VAL A 70 3.55 1.05 -9.64
CA VAL A 70 2.64 -0.01 -9.20
C VAL A 70 1.29 0.03 -9.92
N PRO A 71 0.63 1.18 -10.13
CA PRO A 71 -0.62 1.21 -10.88
C PRO A 71 -0.48 0.69 -12.32
N ASP A 72 0.62 1.00 -12.99
CA ASP A 72 0.90 0.50 -14.34
C ASP A 72 1.23 -1.00 -14.31
N GLN A 73 1.96 -1.48 -13.30
CA GLN A 73 2.24 -2.91 -13.11
C GLN A 73 0.94 -3.72 -12.92
N VAL A 74 0.02 -3.26 -12.08
CA VAL A 74 -1.28 -3.93 -11.86
C VAL A 74 -2.11 -3.96 -13.15
N ASN A 75 -2.08 -2.90 -13.95
CA ASN A 75 -2.77 -2.87 -15.24
C ASN A 75 -2.23 -3.93 -16.21
N VAL A 76 -0.92 -4.19 -16.20
CA VAL A 76 -0.32 -5.28 -17.00
C VAL A 76 -0.78 -6.65 -16.51
N MET A 77 -0.97 -6.82 -15.20
CA MET A 77 -1.47 -8.07 -14.59
C MET A 77 -2.94 -8.37 -14.89
N ALA A 78 -3.71 -7.41 -15.45
CA ALA A 78 -5.12 -7.61 -15.77
C ALA A 78 -5.37 -8.83 -16.68
N ALA A 79 -4.47 -9.10 -17.62
CA ALA A 79 -4.58 -10.27 -18.50
C ALA A 79 -4.39 -11.60 -17.75
N GLU A 80 -3.52 -11.62 -16.74
CA GLU A 80 -3.27 -12.79 -15.91
C GLU A 80 -4.43 -13.06 -14.94
N ILE A 81 -4.95 -12.00 -14.31
CA ILE A 81 -6.17 -12.04 -13.50
C ILE A 81 -7.34 -12.59 -14.32
N ALA A 82 -7.52 -12.12 -15.57
CA ALA A 82 -8.58 -12.61 -16.46
C ALA A 82 -8.43 -14.10 -16.82
N ARG A 83 -7.20 -14.57 -17.08
CA ARG A 83 -6.91 -15.99 -17.34
C ARG A 83 -7.27 -16.85 -16.14
N PHE A 84 -6.90 -16.40 -14.95
CA PHE A 84 -7.21 -17.10 -13.71
C PHE A 84 -8.73 -17.21 -13.48
N HIS A 85 -9.49 -16.14 -13.69
CA HIS A 85 -10.96 -16.18 -13.60
C HIS A 85 -11.56 -17.22 -14.57
N LEU A 86 -11.03 -17.33 -15.79
CA LEU A 86 -11.48 -18.34 -16.75
C LEU A 86 -11.14 -19.77 -16.30
N GLU A 87 -9.92 -19.99 -15.81
CA GLU A 87 -9.48 -21.29 -15.29
C GLU A 87 -10.36 -21.73 -14.12
N ARG A 88 -10.59 -20.82 -13.19
CA ARG A 88 -11.43 -21.08 -12.03
C ARG A 88 -12.88 -21.36 -12.41
N GLN A 89 -13.45 -20.59 -13.34
CA GLN A 89 -14.80 -20.85 -13.87
C GLN A 89 -14.88 -22.20 -14.61
N ARG A 90 -13.82 -22.62 -15.31
CA ARG A 90 -13.74 -23.95 -15.93
C ARG A 90 -13.73 -25.06 -14.88
N PHE A 91 -12.95 -24.88 -13.81
CA PHE A 91 -12.91 -25.83 -12.69
C PHE A 91 -14.28 -25.94 -12.00
N GLU A 92 -14.92 -24.81 -11.67
CA GLU A 92 -16.25 -24.78 -11.04
C GLU A 92 -17.32 -25.45 -11.91
N ARG A 93 -17.30 -25.21 -13.24
CA ARG A 93 -18.20 -25.90 -14.17
C ARG A 93 -17.94 -27.40 -14.22
N TRP A 94 -16.68 -27.81 -14.25
CA TRP A 94 -16.31 -29.22 -14.23
C TRP A 94 -16.77 -29.88 -12.93
N GLU A 95 -16.50 -29.27 -11.77
CA GLU A 95 -16.90 -29.75 -10.45
C GLU A 95 -18.43 -29.90 -10.33
N ALA A 96 -19.19 -28.93 -10.83
CA ALA A 96 -20.65 -28.99 -10.84
C ALA A 96 -21.17 -30.14 -11.72
N MET A 97 -20.65 -30.29 -12.94
CA MET A 97 -21.04 -31.39 -13.84
C MET A 97 -20.64 -32.76 -13.26
N ASP A 98 -19.43 -32.86 -12.73
CA ASP A 98 -18.93 -34.07 -12.09
C ASP A 98 -19.76 -34.47 -10.87
N GLY A 99 -20.17 -33.49 -10.06
CA GLY A 99 -21.12 -33.69 -8.96
C GLY A 99 -22.49 -34.18 -9.42
N LEU A 100 -23.01 -33.66 -10.54
CA LEU A 100 -24.26 -34.16 -11.12
C LEU A 100 -24.14 -35.59 -11.65
N HIS A 101 -23.03 -35.95 -12.30
CA HIS A 101 -22.81 -37.31 -12.80
C HIS A 101 -22.73 -38.36 -11.69
N ARG A 102 -22.19 -37.99 -10.52
CA ARG A 102 -22.03 -38.89 -9.38
C ARG A 102 -23.20 -38.87 -8.40
N ALA A 103 -24.09 -37.88 -8.50
CA ALA A 103 -25.25 -37.76 -7.64
C ALA A 103 -26.09 -39.05 -7.63
N GLY A 104 -26.32 -39.60 -6.43
CA GLY A 104 -27.12 -40.82 -6.24
C GLY A 104 -26.40 -42.13 -6.50
N THR A 105 -25.14 -42.10 -6.97
CA THR A 105 -24.28 -43.30 -7.12
C THR A 105 -23.08 -43.27 -6.17
N GLU A 106 -22.62 -42.09 -5.76
CA GLU A 106 -21.56 -41.94 -4.77
C GLU A 106 -22.06 -42.14 -3.34
N SER A 107 -21.28 -42.85 -2.54
CA SER A 107 -21.46 -42.91 -1.08
C SER A 107 -21.08 -41.59 -0.42
N SER A 108 -21.49 -41.41 0.85
CA SER A 108 -21.10 -40.21 1.59
C SER A 108 -19.59 -40.08 1.80
N GLU A 109 -18.85 -41.19 1.86
CA GLU A 109 -17.39 -41.13 2.06
C GLU A 109 -16.67 -40.77 0.76
N GLU A 110 -17.09 -41.35 -0.37
CA GLU A 110 -16.57 -40.99 -1.70
C GLU A 110 -16.81 -39.52 -2.03
N ARG A 111 -17.98 -38.99 -1.63
CA ARG A 111 -18.26 -37.55 -1.77
C ARG A 111 -17.30 -36.68 -0.96
N ARG A 112 -17.02 -37.04 0.30
CA ARG A 112 -16.08 -36.30 1.16
C ARG A 112 -14.66 -36.36 0.63
N GLU A 113 -14.23 -37.52 0.16
CA GLU A 113 -12.92 -37.69 -0.45
C GLU A 113 -12.81 -36.82 -1.71
N ARG A 114 -13.84 -36.81 -2.55
CA ARG A 114 -13.92 -35.96 -3.74
C ARG A 114 -13.82 -34.48 -3.39
N GLU A 115 -14.62 -33.99 -2.45
CA GLU A 115 -14.57 -32.60 -1.98
C GLU A 115 -13.15 -32.22 -1.51
N ARG A 116 -12.50 -33.07 -0.71
CA ARG A 116 -11.10 -32.86 -0.29
C ARG A 116 -10.14 -32.81 -1.48
N THR A 117 -10.26 -33.74 -2.45
CA THR A 117 -9.38 -33.74 -3.63
C THR A 117 -9.61 -32.53 -4.52
N ASN A 118 -10.85 -32.04 -4.63
CA ASN A 118 -11.17 -30.85 -5.38
C ASN A 118 -10.60 -29.60 -4.71
N ASP A 119 -10.68 -29.49 -3.38
CA ASP A 119 -10.10 -28.35 -2.65
C ASP A 119 -8.58 -28.24 -2.83
N LEU A 120 -7.89 -29.38 -3.00
CA LEU A 120 -6.45 -29.42 -3.30
C LEU A 120 -6.14 -29.04 -4.76
N ARG A 121 -7.05 -29.31 -5.70
CA ARG A 121 -6.87 -29.03 -7.13
C ARG A 121 -7.46 -27.69 -7.57
N ARG A 122 -8.26 -27.05 -6.71
CA ARG A 122 -8.91 -25.78 -7.00
C ARG A 122 -7.83 -24.73 -7.32
N PRO A 123 -7.89 -24.09 -8.51
CA PRO A 123 -6.92 -23.06 -8.88
C PRO A 123 -6.87 -21.94 -7.83
N ARG A 124 -5.67 -21.49 -7.48
CA ARG A 124 -5.41 -20.34 -6.62
C ARG A 124 -4.55 -19.32 -7.34
N PHE A 125 -4.83 -18.05 -7.10
CA PHE A 125 -4.05 -16.95 -7.63
C PHE A 125 -2.86 -16.73 -6.71
N ASP A 126 -1.72 -17.33 -7.08
CA ASP A 126 -0.47 -17.28 -6.32
C ASP A 126 0.60 -16.41 -7.02
N VAL A 127 0.14 -15.43 -7.80
CA VAL A 127 1.01 -14.45 -8.47
C VAL A 127 1.47 -13.42 -7.43
N PRO A 128 2.77 -13.10 -7.34
CA PRO A 128 3.26 -12.11 -6.39
C PRO A 128 2.67 -10.73 -6.69
N ALA A 129 2.31 -10.01 -5.62
CA ALA A 129 1.89 -8.62 -5.73
C ALA A 129 3.04 -7.73 -6.23
N PRO A 130 2.73 -6.61 -6.92
CA PRO A 130 3.70 -5.60 -7.33
C PRO A 130 4.63 -5.11 -6.22
N VAL A 131 4.08 -4.94 -5.02
CA VAL A 131 4.82 -4.53 -3.81
C VAL A 131 4.59 -5.55 -2.73
N ARG A 132 5.63 -5.85 -1.95
CA ARG A 132 5.57 -6.77 -0.83
C ARG A 132 5.49 -6.04 0.51
N GLU A 133 6.28 -4.98 0.67
CA GLU A 133 6.32 -4.21 1.91
C GLU A 133 6.62 -2.73 1.67
N PHE A 134 6.12 -1.91 2.60
CA PHE A 134 6.56 -0.54 2.78
C PHE A 134 7.54 -0.47 3.95
N ARG A 135 8.58 0.33 3.81
CA ARG A 135 9.59 0.55 4.85
C ARG A 135 9.65 2.03 5.20
N VAL A 136 9.57 2.33 6.48
CA VAL A 136 9.68 3.68 7.05
C VAL A 136 11.00 3.75 7.81
N GLU A 137 11.88 4.63 7.34
CA GLU A 137 13.21 4.86 7.90
C GLU A 137 13.31 6.31 8.38
N LEU A 138 13.67 6.53 9.64
CA LEU A 138 14.02 7.86 10.16
C LEU A 138 15.49 7.88 10.55
N THR A 139 16.14 9.03 10.35
CA THR A 139 17.48 9.32 10.88
C THR A 139 17.36 10.40 11.94
N LEU A 140 17.86 10.11 13.14
CA LEU A 140 17.69 10.91 14.33
C LEU A 140 19.04 11.41 14.86
N ASP A 141 19.06 12.63 15.38
CA ASP A 141 20.20 13.23 16.07
C ASP A 141 20.12 12.95 17.57
N HIS A 142 20.25 11.67 17.95
CA HIS A 142 20.21 11.26 19.35
C HIS A 142 21.33 10.25 19.68
N PRO A 143 22.04 10.39 20.82
CA PRO A 143 23.22 9.58 21.12
C PRO A 143 22.98 8.06 21.19
N TYR A 144 21.77 7.65 21.60
CA TYR A 144 21.43 6.23 21.82
C TYR A 144 20.47 5.68 20.77
N GLN A 145 19.80 6.55 20.01
CA GLN A 145 18.80 6.13 19.02
C GLN A 145 18.98 6.99 17.76
N THR A 146 19.84 6.53 16.87
CA THR A 146 20.24 7.28 15.67
C THR A 146 19.35 6.99 14.47
N ALA A 147 18.54 5.93 14.54
CA ALA A 147 17.64 5.53 13.48
C ALA A 147 16.36 4.90 14.05
N PHE A 148 15.32 4.92 13.23
CA PHE A 148 14.09 4.16 13.40
C PHE A 148 13.83 3.38 12.11
N ASP A 149 13.54 2.09 12.24
CA ASP A 149 13.17 1.22 11.14
C ASP A 149 11.85 0.50 11.43
N ALA A 150 10.92 0.62 10.49
CA ALA A 150 9.64 -0.05 10.57
C ALA A 150 9.18 -0.57 9.21
N ARG A 151 8.50 -1.71 9.21
CA ARG A 151 7.99 -2.38 8.01
C ARG A 151 6.50 -2.67 8.12
N ILE A 152 5.80 -2.42 7.02
CA ILE A 152 4.37 -2.67 6.88
C ILE A 152 4.18 -3.58 5.67
N ALA A 153 3.36 -4.61 5.80
CA ALA A 153 2.97 -5.44 4.67
C ALA A 153 2.20 -4.58 3.66
N ALA A 154 2.55 -4.70 2.39
CA ALA A 154 1.76 -4.11 1.31
C ALA A 154 0.51 -4.96 1.03
N PRO A 155 -0.48 -4.43 0.28
CA PRO A 155 -1.66 -5.20 -0.06
C PRO A 155 -1.30 -6.44 -0.88
N ALA A 156 -2.11 -7.48 -0.78
CA ALA A 156 -1.98 -8.69 -1.58
C ALA A 156 -3.26 -8.96 -2.36
N PHE A 157 -3.15 -9.68 -3.47
CA PHE A 157 -4.32 -10.15 -4.19
C PHE A 157 -5.07 -11.23 -3.39
N ASP A 158 -6.41 -11.22 -3.45
CA ASP A 158 -7.21 -12.33 -2.97
C ASP A 158 -6.88 -13.58 -3.82
N ARG A 159 -6.49 -14.66 -3.14
CA ARG A 159 -6.06 -15.91 -3.78
C ARG A 159 -7.19 -16.63 -4.51
N ASN A 160 -8.44 -16.35 -4.13
CA ASN A 160 -9.62 -16.93 -4.75
C ASN A 160 -10.17 -15.98 -5.80
N TYR A 161 -10.37 -14.71 -5.48
CA TYR A 161 -11.02 -13.73 -6.35
C TYR A 161 -10.14 -12.49 -6.56
N PRO A 162 -9.00 -12.61 -7.26
CA PRO A 162 -8.10 -11.49 -7.48
C PRO A 162 -8.79 -10.42 -8.33
N ARG A 163 -8.67 -9.16 -7.88
CA ARG A 163 -9.18 -7.99 -8.60
C ARG A 163 -8.15 -6.87 -8.56
N ALA A 164 -7.83 -6.35 -9.75
CA ALA A 164 -6.95 -5.20 -9.89
C ALA A 164 -7.50 -3.96 -9.15
N GLU A 165 -8.81 -3.74 -9.24
CA GLU A 165 -9.48 -2.60 -8.62
C GLU A 165 -9.37 -2.62 -7.09
N ASP A 166 -9.62 -3.78 -6.47
CA ASP A 166 -9.54 -3.94 -5.01
C ASP A 166 -8.09 -3.74 -4.53
N TYR A 167 -7.12 -4.32 -5.23
CA TYR A 167 -5.70 -4.11 -4.94
C TYR A 167 -5.31 -2.63 -5.04
N LEU A 168 -5.68 -1.95 -6.13
CA LEU A 168 -5.34 -0.54 -6.34
C LEU A 168 -6.01 0.38 -5.33
N LYS A 169 -7.22 0.03 -4.87
CA LYS A 169 -7.91 0.74 -3.81
C LYS A 169 -7.13 0.63 -2.50
N SER A 170 -6.81 -0.59 -2.05
CA SER A 170 -6.06 -0.80 -0.81
C SER A 170 -4.65 -0.20 -0.88
N TYR A 171 -3.98 -0.30 -2.02
CA TYR A 171 -2.68 0.34 -2.24
C TYR A 171 -2.78 1.85 -2.10
N ARG A 172 -3.79 2.48 -2.73
CA ARG A 172 -4.00 3.93 -2.61
C ARG A 172 -4.24 4.35 -1.16
N GLU A 173 -5.16 3.70 -0.47
CA GLU A 173 -5.49 4.00 0.94
C GLU A 173 -4.23 3.94 1.81
N GLN A 174 -3.43 2.88 1.67
CA GLN A 174 -2.19 2.72 2.43
C GLN A 174 -1.13 3.77 2.05
N THR A 175 -0.98 4.09 0.76
CA THR A 175 -0.05 5.17 0.35
C THR A 175 -0.49 6.55 0.81
N GLU A 176 -1.79 6.81 0.94
CA GLU A 176 -2.33 8.07 1.48
C GLU A 176 -2.04 8.21 2.97
N GLU A 177 -2.14 7.12 3.74
CA GLU A 177 -1.73 7.10 5.16
C GLU A 177 -0.22 7.34 5.32
N LEU A 178 0.60 6.71 4.48
CA LEU A 178 2.05 6.93 4.46
C LEU A 178 2.42 8.35 4.02
N HIS A 179 1.67 8.92 3.07
CA HIS A 179 1.84 10.31 2.66
C HIS A 179 1.51 11.26 3.80
N LEU A 180 0.43 11.01 4.54
CA LEU A 180 0.07 11.80 5.72
C LEU A 180 1.16 11.75 6.79
N LEU A 181 1.71 10.55 7.06
CA LEU A 181 2.87 10.41 7.95
C LEU A 181 4.05 11.24 7.44
N ALA A 182 4.42 11.10 6.17
CA ALA A 182 5.53 11.84 5.56
C ALA A 182 5.35 13.37 5.65
N ALA A 183 4.13 13.87 5.42
CA ALA A 183 3.80 15.29 5.54
C ALA A 183 3.97 15.78 6.99
N LYS A 184 3.51 15.01 7.97
CA LYS A 184 3.69 15.33 9.40
C LYS A 184 5.16 15.34 9.80
N LEU A 185 5.93 14.32 9.37
CA LEU A 185 7.37 14.26 9.58
C LEU A 185 8.10 15.45 8.95
N MET A 186 7.73 15.83 7.73
CA MET A 186 8.30 16.98 7.04
C MET A 186 7.97 18.29 7.74
N HIS A 187 6.74 18.46 8.22
CA HIS A 187 6.33 19.65 8.97
C HIS A 187 7.13 19.83 10.27
N MET A 188 7.49 18.73 10.94
CA MET A 188 8.38 18.78 12.11
C MET A 188 9.81 19.22 11.76
N ILE A 189 10.33 18.81 10.60
CA ILE A 189 11.66 19.24 10.12
C ILE A 189 11.62 20.71 9.69
N ALA A 190 10.60 21.08 8.92
CA ALA A 190 10.44 22.41 8.36
C ALA A 190 8.94 22.76 8.24
N PRO A 191 8.38 23.55 9.17
CA PRO A 191 6.93 23.82 9.26
C PRO A 191 6.35 24.62 8.08
N GLY A 192 7.20 25.17 7.20
CA GLY A 192 6.80 25.84 5.95
C GLY A 192 7.12 25.03 4.68
N ALA A 193 7.49 23.76 4.82
CA ALA A 193 7.89 22.94 3.67
C ALA A 193 6.71 22.67 2.74
N GLY A 194 6.90 22.96 1.45
CA GLY A 194 6.01 22.52 0.40
C GLY A 194 6.33 21.11 -0.09
N GLU A 195 5.45 20.57 -0.93
CA GLU A 195 5.67 19.28 -1.59
C GLU A 195 6.27 19.49 -2.98
N THR A 196 7.22 18.63 -3.35
CA THR A 196 7.77 18.55 -4.71
C THR A 196 7.54 17.15 -5.23
N GLN A 197 6.80 17.02 -6.33
CA GLN A 197 6.62 15.73 -6.97
C GLN A 197 7.72 15.49 -8.00
N SER A 198 8.49 14.41 -7.84
CA SER A 198 9.50 13.98 -8.80
C SER A 198 9.02 12.74 -9.55
N GLY A 199 8.70 12.92 -10.83
CA GLY A 199 8.35 11.80 -11.71
C GLY A 199 7.89 12.28 -13.08
N PHE A 200 8.31 11.58 -14.13
CA PHE A 200 7.95 11.79 -15.54
C PHE A 200 6.47 11.45 -15.85
N GLY A 201 5.58 11.46 -14.85
CA GLY A 201 4.17 11.04 -14.95
C GLY A 201 3.19 12.17 -15.25
N TRP A 202 3.50 13.42 -14.89
CA TRP A 202 2.58 14.55 -15.07
C TRP A 202 2.28 14.88 -16.53
N VAL A 203 3.24 14.70 -17.43
CA VAL A 203 3.02 14.93 -18.87
C VAL A 203 1.98 13.94 -19.43
N ARG A 204 1.86 12.74 -18.86
CA ARG A 204 0.90 11.71 -19.32
C ARG A 204 -0.44 11.78 -18.58
N SER A 205 -0.43 12.09 -17.29
CA SER A 205 -1.65 12.25 -16.48
C SER A 205 -2.46 13.49 -16.87
N MET A 206 -1.81 14.62 -17.19
CA MET A 206 -2.50 15.78 -17.76
C MET A 206 -3.05 15.49 -19.16
N GLN A 207 -2.32 14.73 -19.99
CA GLN A 207 -2.78 14.39 -21.33
C GLN A 207 -3.98 13.44 -21.32
N MET A 208 -4.09 12.54 -20.33
CA MET A 208 -5.28 11.70 -20.12
C MET A 208 -6.47 12.48 -19.55
N ALA A 209 -6.24 13.41 -18.62
CA ALA A 209 -7.30 14.27 -18.07
C ALA A 209 -7.88 15.24 -19.11
N LEU A 210 -7.02 15.83 -19.96
CA LEU A 210 -7.43 16.74 -21.05
C LEU A 210 -8.07 16.01 -22.24
N SER A 211 -7.83 14.70 -22.41
CA SER A 211 -8.44 13.90 -23.49
C SER A 211 -9.83 13.35 -23.16
N ARG A 212 -10.27 13.46 -21.89
CA ARG A 212 -11.58 12.98 -21.42
C ARG A 212 -12.64 14.08 -21.29
N MET A 213 -12.30 15.33 -21.58
CA MET A 213 -13.33 16.37 -21.71
C MET A 213 -13.94 16.29 -23.12
N PRO A 214 -15.27 16.17 -23.26
CA PRO A 214 -15.90 16.32 -24.56
C PRO A 214 -15.57 17.72 -25.06
N ARG A 215 -14.96 17.81 -26.24
CA ARG A 215 -14.86 19.07 -26.97
C ARG A 215 -16.29 19.51 -27.25
N THR A 216 -16.83 20.38 -26.40
CA THR A 216 -18.07 21.09 -26.69
C THR A 216 -17.81 21.88 -27.96
N ARG A 217 -18.33 21.38 -29.08
CA ARG A 217 -18.47 22.16 -30.31
C ARG A 217 -19.36 23.35 -29.95
N ALA A 218 -18.75 24.51 -29.75
CA ALA A 218 -19.46 25.76 -29.89
C ALA A 218 -19.90 25.85 -31.35
N PHE A 219 -21.17 25.55 -31.62
CA PHE A 219 -21.84 26.05 -32.81
C PHE A 219 -22.09 27.55 -32.56
N LEU A 220 -21.38 28.38 -33.30
CA LEU A 220 -21.73 29.78 -33.50
C LEU A 220 -22.14 29.93 -34.97
N PHE A 221 -23.38 30.43 -35.13
CA PHE A 221 -24.12 30.84 -36.32
C PHE A 221 -24.75 29.74 -37.18
#